data_AF-A0A3D5Q848-F1
#
_entry.id   AF-A0A3D5Q848-F1
#
_cell.length_a   1.000
_cell.length_b   1.000
_cell.length_c   1.000
_cell.angle_alpha   90.00
_cell.angle_beta   90.00
_cell.angle_gamma   90.00
#
_symmetry.space_group_name_H-M   'P 1'
#
loop_
_entity.id
_entity.type
_entity.pdbx_description
1 polymer ?
#
loop_
_entity_poly.entity_id
_entity_poly.type
_entity_poly.pdbx_seq_one_letter_code
_entity_poly.pdbx_strand_id
1 'polypeptide(L)'
;MFRVKKMNRTQRGLTMIEVLVALLVLAVGLLGVAGMQTISMQQTQGADRRSVAVLHAQSMADEIRSNRGMPTAGVKADWLASVKDDLGDDATAEVTSVTADQSAKVTLTWTARKTQWDDIPEGQEGTAEDLLNYNKFEVTVRYAK
;
A
#
# COMPACT_ATOMS: atom_id res chain seq x y z
N MET A 1 37.32 22.39 -64.47
CA MET A 1 36.48 23.04 -63.44
C MET A 1 35.26 22.14 -63.18
N PHE A 2 35.01 21.76 -61.93
CA PHE A 2 34.06 20.69 -61.53
C PHE A 2 32.59 21.11 -61.69
N ARG A 3 31.75 20.22 -62.23
CA ARG A 3 30.29 20.40 -62.37
C ARG A 3 29.57 19.75 -61.18
N VAL A 4 28.99 20.58 -60.32
CA VAL A 4 28.22 20.13 -59.15
C VAL A 4 26.85 19.62 -59.61
N LYS A 5 26.59 18.33 -59.42
CA LYS A 5 25.27 17.72 -59.64
C LYS A 5 24.37 18.10 -58.46
N LYS A 6 23.43 19.03 -58.67
CA LYS A 6 22.38 19.34 -57.68
C LYS A 6 21.56 18.07 -57.42
N MET A 7 21.69 17.51 -56.22
CA MET A 7 20.78 16.49 -55.74
C MET A 7 19.48 17.18 -55.33
N ASN A 8 18.43 17.04 -56.15
CA ASN A 8 17.10 17.46 -55.77
C ASN A 8 16.62 16.55 -54.64
N ARG A 9 16.72 17.01 -53.39
CA ARG A 9 16.06 16.35 -52.26
C ARG A 9 14.56 16.61 -52.40
N THR A 10 13.80 15.62 -52.81
CA THR A 10 12.34 15.67 -52.76
C THR A 10 11.90 15.69 -51.30
N GLN A 11 11.47 16.85 -50.80
CA GLN A 11 10.72 16.91 -49.55
C GLN A 11 9.37 16.23 -49.78
N ARG A 12 9.19 15.04 -49.22
CA ARG A 12 7.88 14.44 -49.05
C ARG A 12 7.21 15.19 -47.89
N GLY A 13 6.25 16.06 -48.21
CA GLY A 13 5.44 16.75 -47.21
C GLY A 13 4.65 15.74 -46.39
N LEU A 14 4.41 16.08 -45.11
CA LEU A 14 3.55 15.30 -44.22
C LEU A 14 2.13 15.26 -44.78
N THR A 15 1.55 14.08 -44.82
CA THR A 15 0.14 13.92 -45.20
C THR A 15 -0.76 14.21 -44.01
N MET A 16 -1.99 14.72 -44.23
CA MET A 16 -2.95 14.96 -43.13
C MET A 16 -3.24 13.68 -42.31
N ILE A 17 -3.26 12.52 -42.98
CA ILE A 17 -3.48 11.24 -42.31
C ILE A 17 -2.33 10.87 -41.36
N GLU A 18 -1.09 11.24 -41.69
CA GLU A 18 0.08 10.97 -40.85
C GLU A 18 0.05 11.78 -39.55
N VAL A 19 -0.37 13.04 -39.62
CA VAL A 19 -0.57 13.88 -38.43
C VAL A 19 -1.73 13.36 -37.57
N LEU A 20 -2.84 12.93 -38.19
CA LEU A 20 -3.97 12.35 -37.46
C LEU A 20 -3.59 11.06 -36.72
N VAL A 21 -2.82 10.18 -37.38
CA VAL A 21 -2.32 8.95 -36.75
C VAL A 21 -1.33 9.29 -35.63
N ALA A 22 -0.44 10.27 -35.81
CA ALA A 22 0.48 10.71 -34.76
C ALA A 22 -0.26 11.24 -33.53
N LEU A 23 -1.30 12.07 -33.73
CA LEU A 23 -2.13 12.58 -32.64
C LEU A 23 -2.93 11.47 -31.95
N LEU A 24 -3.42 10.48 -32.70
CA LEU A 24 -4.11 9.32 -32.13
C LEU A 24 -3.18 8.52 -31.22
N VAL A 25 -1.99 8.18 -31.70
CA VAL A 25 -0.98 7.44 -30.90
C VAL A 25 -0.58 8.25 -29.66
N LEU A 26 -0.38 9.56 -29.81
CA LEU A 26 -0.08 10.46 -28.69
C LEU A 26 -1.22 10.45 -27.66
N ALA A 27 -2.47 10.57 -28.10
CA ALA A 27 -3.64 10.58 -27.22
C ALA A 27 -3.75 9.27 -26.42
N VAL A 28 -3.58 8.11 -27.08
CA VAL A 28 -3.57 6.80 -26.41
C VAL A 28 -2.39 6.69 -25.41
N GLY A 29 -1.21 7.17 -25.80
CA GLY A 29 -0.04 7.19 -24.93
C GLY A 29 -0.25 8.01 -23.66
N LEU A 30 -0.83 9.21 -23.77
CA LEU A 30 -1.13 10.08 -22.63
C LEU A 30 -2.18 9.49 -21.70
N LEU A 31 -3.20 8.80 -22.23
CA LEU A 31 -4.18 8.07 -21.41
C LEU A 31 -3.51 6.94 -20.60
N GLY A 32 -2.55 6.23 -21.20
CA GLY A 32 -1.75 5.24 -20.50
C GLY A 32 -0.97 5.82 -19.31
N VAL A 33 -0.34 6.99 -19.50
CA VAL A 33 0.39 7.69 -18.43
C VAL A 33 -0.54 8.14 -17.30
N ALA A 34 -1.71 8.69 -17.62
CA ALA A 34 -2.69 9.10 -16.61
C ALA A 34 -3.21 7.90 -15.78
N GLY A 35 -3.41 6.75 -16.44
CA GLY A 35 -3.74 5.50 -15.76
C GLY A 35 -2.65 5.05 -14.79
N MET A 36 -1.39 5.07 -15.23
CA MET A 36 -0.24 4.72 -14.38
C MET A 36 -0.09 5.66 -13.18
N GLN A 37 -0.32 6.97 -13.37
CA GLN A 37 -0.28 7.94 -12.28
C GLN A 37 -1.31 7.61 -11.19
N THR A 38 -2.50 7.18 -11.57
CA THR A 38 -3.55 6.76 -10.63
C THR A 38 -3.12 5.54 -9.82
N ILE A 39 -2.55 4.53 -10.48
CA ILE A 39 -2.06 3.31 -9.81
C ILE A 39 -0.90 3.65 -8.87
N SER A 40 0.04 4.48 -9.31
CA SER A 40 1.18 4.93 -8.49
C SER A 40 0.72 5.63 -7.22
N MET A 41 -0.23 6.56 -7.31
CA MET A 41 -0.77 7.25 -6.14
C MET A 41 -1.47 6.30 -5.16
N GLN A 42 -2.11 5.24 -5.67
CA GLN A 42 -2.72 4.22 -4.83
C GLN A 42 -1.67 3.35 -4.12
N GLN A 43 -0.58 3.01 -4.81
CA GLN A 43 0.54 2.27 -4.23
C GLN A 43 1.22 3.08 -3.11
N THR A 44 1.46 4.37 -3.35
CA THR A 44 2.02 5.29 -2.34
C THR A 44 1.15 5.33 -1.08
N GLN A 45 -0.16 5.54 -1.21
CA GLN A 45 -1.08 5.54 -0.07
C GLN A 45 -1.05 4.22 0.71
N GLY A 46 -0.92 3.08 0.03
CA GLY A 46 -0.79 1.78 0.69
C GLY A 46 0.54 1.60 1.44
N ALA A 47 1.63 2.16 0.90
CA ALA A 47 2.93 2.18 1.57
C ALA A 47 2.95 3.12 2.79
N ASP A 48 2.27 4.27 2.69
CA ASP A 48 2.15 5.23 3.80
C ASP A 48 1.39 4.60 4.97
N ARG A 49 0.25 3.95 4.72
CA ARG A 49 -0.50 3.23 5.77
C ARG A 49 0.34 2.14 6.45
N ARG A 50 1.10 1.35 5.67
CA ARG A 50 2.04 0.37 6.24
C ARG A 50 3.07 1.03 7.16
N SER A 51 3.61 2.17 6.74
CA SER A 51 4.62 2.90 7.52
C SER A 51 4.04 3.42 8.83
N VAL A 52 2.83 3.98 8.80
CA VAL A 52 2.12 4.44 10.00
C VAL A 52 1.79 3.28 10.94
N ALA A 53 1.32 2.14 10.43
CA ALA A 53 1.07 0.94 11.23
C ALA A 53 2.34 0.42 11.93
N VAL A 54 3.47 0.39 11.22
CA VAL A 54 4.77 0.02 11.80
C VAL A 54 5.17 1.01 12.90
N LEU A 55 4.99 2.31 12.70
CA LEU A 55 5.30 3.34 13.70
C LEU A 55 4.48 3.14 14.99
N HIS A 56 3.17 2.88 14.87
CA HIS A 56 2.31 2.54 16.00
C HIS A 56 2.79 1.28 16.72
N ALA A 57 3.08 0.21 15.97
CA ALA A 57 3.57 -1.04 16.52
C ALA A 57 4.89 -0.88 17.29
N GLN A 58 5.83 -0.09 16.77
CA GLN A 58 7.09 0.21 17.46
C GLN A 58 6.87 1.04 18.71
N SER A 59 5.99 2.06 18.65
CA SER A 59 5.67 2.90 19.80
C SER A 59 5.04 2.09 20.94
N MET A 60 4.07 1.21 20.62
CA MET A 60 3.50 0.26 21.58
C MET A 60 4.55 -0.69 22.16
N ALA A 61 5.45 -1.20 21.31
CA ALA A 61 6.54 -2.06 21.76
C ALA A 61 7.48 -1.35 22.74
N ASP A 62 7.81 -0.10 22.48
CA ASP A 62 8.68 0.70 23.35
C ASP A 62 8.00 1.06 24.67
N GLU A 63 6.70 1.34 24.66
CA GLU A 63 5.93 1.58 25.89
C GLU A 63 5.89 0.32 26.77
N ILE A 64 5.73 -0.88 26.18
CA ILE A 64 5.81 -2.17 26.90
C ILE A 64 7.19 -2.38 27.53
N ARG A 65 8.26 -2.06 26.80
CA ARG A 65 9.64 -2.16 27.33
C ARG A 65 9.87 -1.18 28.47
N SER A 66 9.37 0.04 28.33
CA SER A 66 9.50 1.12 29.31
C SER A 66 8.75 0.79 30.61
N ASN A 67 7.50 0.35 30.49
CA ASN A 67 6.65 -0.01 31.63
C ASN A 67 6.97 -1.40 32.22
N ARG A 68 7.86 -2.17 31.59
CA ARG A 68 8.29 -3.51 32.04
C ARG A 68 7.14 -4.46 32.34
N GLY A 69 6.05 -4.38 31.57
CA GLY A 69 4.84 -5.11 31.88
C GLY A 69 3.77 -4.99 30.80
N MET A 70 2.69 -5.74 31.00
CA MET A 70 1.54 -5.68 30.11
C MET A 70 0.78 -4.35 30.29
N PRO A 71 0.37 -3.71 29.19
CA PRO A 71 -0.45 -2.49 29.27
C PRO A 71 -1.81 -2.81 29.87
N THR A 72 -2.38 -1.85 30.61
CA THR A 72 -3.72 -1.96 31.17
C THR A 72 -4.78 -1.91 30.06
N ALA A 73 -6.02 -2.28 30.38
CA ALA A 73 -7.12 -2.22 29.42
C ALA A 73 -7.35 -0.79 28.85
N GLY A 74 -7.15 0.24 29.68
CA GLY A 74 -7.27 1.64 29.24
C GLY A 74 -6.23 2.01 28.20
N VAL A 75 -4.96 1.70 28.46
CA VAL A 75 -3.86 1.97 27.50
C VAL A 75 -4.08 1.23 26.18
N LYS A 76 -4.55 -0.03 26.22
CA LYS A 76 -4.88 -0.78 24.99
C LYS A 76 -6.01 -0.10 24.21
N ALA A 77 -7.02 0.46 24.89
CA ALA A 77 -8.11 1.17 24.24
C ALA A 77 -7.64 2.47 23.59
N ASP A 78 -6.75 3.22 24.26
CA ASP A 78 -6.18 4.45 23.73
C ASP A 78 -5.30 4.18 22.49
N TRP A 79 -4.50 3.11 22.52
CA TRP A 79 -3.73 2.66 21.36
C TRP A 79 -4.62 2.25 20.19
N LEU A 80 -5.68 1.48 20.46
CA LEU A 80 -6.65 1.08 19.43
C LEU A 80 -7.34 2.31 18.81
N ALA A 81 -7.74 3.29 19.62
CA ALA A 81 -8.35 4.53 19.13
C ALA A 81 -7.38 5.30 18.21
N SER A 82 -6.11 5.40 18.60
CA SER A 82 -5.07 6.07 17.80
C SER A 82 -4.80 5.34 16.47
N VAL A 83 -4.72 4.01 16.52
CA VAL A 83 -4.57 3.16 15.33
C VAL A 83 -5.75 3.33 14.38
N LYS A 84 -6.98 3.39 14.91
CA LYS A 84 -8.20 3.58 14.11
C LYS A 84 -8.29 4.96 13.46
N ASP A 85 -7.87 6.02 14.15
CA ASP A 85 -7.84 7.38 13.61
C ASP A 85 -6.96 7.46 12.35
N ASP A 86 -5.79 6.81 12.39
CA ASP A 86 -4.81 6.86 11.30
C ASP A 86 -5.02 5.82 10.19
N LEU A 87 -5.51 4.62 10.52
CA LEU A 87 -5.55 3.47 9.59
C LEU A 87 -6.95 3.09 9.12
N GLY A 88 -8.00 3.60 9.79
CA GLY A 88 -9.40 3.30 9.50
C GLY A 88 -10.09 2.54 10.63
N ASP A 89 -11.43 2.59 10.64
CA ASP A 89 -12.24 2.02 11.72
C ASP A 89 -12.21 0.48 11.80
N ASP A 90 -11.79 -0.16 10.72
CA ASP A 90 -11.54 -1.59 10.61
C ASP A 90 -10.15 -2.02 11.14
N ALA A 91 -9.31 -1.07 11.53
CA ALA A 91 -8.02 -1.37 12.11
C ALA A 91 -8.17 -1.93 13.53
N THR A 92 -7.32 -2.91 13.85
CA THR A 92 -7.24 -3.52 15.18
C THR A 92 -5.82 -3.45 15.72
N ALA A 93 -5.70 -3.37 17.04
CA ALA A 93 -4.45 -3.39 17.77
C ALA A 93 -4.62 -4.31 18.98
N GLU A 94 -4.05 -5.50 18.89
CA GLU A 94 -4.15 -6.52 19.93
C GLU A 94 -2.80 -6.78 20.58
N VAL A 95 -2.79 -6.88 21.90
CA VAL A 95 -1.59 -7.18 22.69
C VAL A 95 -1.87 -8.44 23.48
N THR A 96 -1.21 -9.52 23.08
CA THR A 96 -1.32 -10.84 23.71
C THR A 96 -0.05 -11.18 24.46
N SER A 97 -0.20 -11.78 25.65
CA SER A 97 0.93 -12.30 26.40
C SER A 97 1.41 -13.60 25.80
N VAL A 98 2.71 -13.69 25.51
CA VAL A 98 3.37 -14.94 25.12
C VAL A 98 4.02 -15.50 26.38
N THR A 99 3.34 -16.42 27.06
CA THR A 99 3.72 -16.85 28.41
C THR A 99 4.82 -17.91 28.39
N ALA A 100 6.02 -17.50 28.82
CA ALA A 100 7.13 -18.23 29.47
C ALA A 100 8.33 -17.26 29.64
N ASP A 101 8.45 -16.28 28.73
CA ASP A 101 9.65 -15.45 28.51
C ASP A 101 9.45 -13.94 28.75
N GLN A 102 8.44 -13.53 29.55
CA GLN A 102 8.09 -12.11 29.74
C GLN A 102 7.98 -11.36 28.38
N SER A 103 7.26 -11.97 27.43
CA SER A 103 7.14 -11.43 26.07
C SER A 103 5.70 -10.99 25.79
N ALA A 104 5.54 -9.83 25.15
CA ALA A 104 4.28 -9.34 24.60
C ALA A 104 4.33 -9.42 23.09
N LYS A 105 3.28 -9.97 22.47
CA LYS A 105 3.08 -9.92 21.03
C LYS A 105 2.04 -8.86 20.74
N VAL A 106 2.46 -7.84 19.99
CA VAL A 106 1.59 -6.78 19.48
C VAL A 106 1.26 -7.14 18.04
N THR A 107 -0.02 -7.30 17.75
CA THR A 107 -0.57 -7.63 16.43
C THR A 107 -1.43 -6.47 15.98
N LEU A 108 -1.10 -5.88 14.84
CA LEU A 108 -1.93 -4.88 14.18
C LEU A 108 -2.47 -5.47 12.90
N THR A 109 -3.77 -5.31 12.67
CA THR A 109 -4.39 -5.59 11.39
C THR A 109 -5.11 -4.36 10.89
N TRP A 110 -5.07 -4.13 9.58
CA TRP A 110 -5.86 -3.10 8.92
C TRP A 110 -6.14 -3.55 7.49
N THR A 111 -7.22 -3.04 6.90
CA THR A 111 -7.64 -3.49 5.57
C THR A 111 -6.60 -3.14 4.51
N ALA A 112 -6.17 -4.16 3.78
CA ALA A 112 -5.56 -4.00 2.47
C ALA A 112 -6.69 -3.79 1.46
N ARG A 113 -6.50 -2.87 0.51
CA ARG A 113 -7.51 -2.63 -0.53
C ARG A 113 -7.83 -3.97 -1.24
N LYS A 114 -9.12 -4.31 -1.30
CA LYS A 114 -9.65 -5.44 -2.08
C LYS A 114 -9.27 -5.26 -3.57
N THR A 115 -8.30 -6.02 -4.05
CA THR A 115 -8.16 -6.29 -5.47
C THR A 115 -9.27 -7.27 -5.83
N GLN A 116 -10.40 -6.72 -6.27
CA GLN A 116 -11.69 -7.39 -6.53
C GLN A 116 -11.65 -8.63 -7.46
N TRP A 117 -10.48 -9.02 -7.96
CA TRP A 117 -10.29 -10.11 -8.93
C TRP A 117 -9.37 -11.24 -8.47
N ASP A 118 -8.76 -11.16 -7.29
CA ASP A 118 -7.94 -12.25 -6.74
C ASP A 118 -8.76 -13.01 -5.69
N ASP A 119 -9.01 -14.29 -5.97
CA ASP A 119 -9.57 -15.32 -5.07
C ASP A 119 -11.02 -15.12 -4.57
N ILE A 120 -11.99 -15.50 -5.40
CA ILE A 120 -13.25 -16.07 -4.88
C ILE A 120 -13.09 -17.59 -4.96
N PRO A 121 -12.81 -18.29 -3.84
CA PRO A 121 -12.80 -19.75 -3.84
C PRO A 121 -14.21 -20.23 -4.15
N GLU A 122 -14.38 -20.85 -5.33
CA GLU A 122 -15.64 -21.46 -5.72
C GLU A 122 -15.98 -22.59 -4.74
N GLY A 123 -17.02 -22.37 -3.93
CA GLY A 123 -17.56 -23.41 -3.04
C GLY A 123 -17.05 -23.43 -1.60
N GLN A 124 -16.33 -22.41 -1.11
CA GLN A 124 -16.13 -22.25 0.34
C GLN A 124 -16.91 -21.04 0.87
N GLU A 125 -17.89 -21.30 1.73
CA GLU A 125 -18.53 -20.29 2.59
C GLU A 125 -17.50 -19.81 3.63
N GLY A 126 -16.52 -19.04 3.19
CA GLY A 126 -15.72 -18.20 4.08
C GLY A 126 -16.60 -17.09 4.62
N THR A 127 -16.47 -16.76 5.89
CA THR A 127 -17.21 -15.63 6.48
C THR A 127 -16.78 -14.33 5.77
N ALA A 128 -17.62 -13.29 5.80
CA ALA A 128 -17.27 -12.00 5.16
C ALA A 128 -15.92 -11.43 5.65
N GLU A 129 -15.47 -11.84 6.84
CA GLU A 129 -14.17 -11.51 7.43
C GLU A 129 -13.00 -12.27 6.76
N ASP A 130 -13.19 -13.51 6.30
CA ASP A 130 -12.17 -14.31 5.59
C ASP A 130 -11.89 -13.80 4.17
N LEU A 131 -12.84 -13.04 3.58
CA LEU A 131 -12.73 -12.47 2.23
C LEU A 131 -12.11 -11.07 2.22
N LEU A 132 -11.73 -10.54 3.39
CA LEU A 132 -11.10 -9.24 3.52
C LEU A 132 -9.59 -9.45 3.55
N ASN A 133 -8.91 -8.94 2.51
CA ASN A 133 -7.46 -8.89 2.50
C ASN A 133 -7.01 -7.88 3.57
N TYR A 134 -6.44 -8.37 4.66
CA TYR A 134 -5.89 -7.52 5.72
C TYR A 134 -4.37 -7.52 5.63
N ASN A 135 -3.76 -6.33 5.70
CA ASN A 135 -2.35 -6.28 6.05
C ASN A 135 -2.24 -6.61 7.55
N LYS A 136 -1.26 -7.44 7.91
CA LYS A 136 -0.98 -7.83 9.28
C LYS A 136 0.46 -7.51 9.61
N PHE A 137 0.69 -6.82 10.71
CA PHE A 137 2.02 -6.59 11.27
C PHE A 137 2.08 -7.14 12.69
N GLU A 138 3.12 -7.93 12.98
CA GLU A 138 3.33 -8.52 14.29
C GLU A 138 4.72 -8.17 14.80
N VAL A 139 4.79 -7.67 16.04
CA VAL A 139 6.05 -7.46 16.76
C VAL A 139 6.01 -8.18 18.10
N THR A 140 7.07 -8.92 18.40
CA THR A 140 7.24 -9.58 19.70
C THR A 140 8.29 -8.84 20.51
N VAL A 141 7.94 -8.54 21.75
CA VAL A 141 8.69 -7.65 22.63
C VAL A 141 8.96 -8.37 23.94
N ARG A 142 10.24 -8.54 24.27
CA ARG A 142 10.67 -9.00 25.60
C ARG A 142 10.77 -7.82 26.55
N TYR A 143 10.22 -7.95 27.75
CA TYR A 143 10.38 -6.97 28.83
C TYR A 143 11.06 -7.61 30.05
N ALA A 144 11.94 -6.85 30.70
CA ALA A 144 12.65 -7.30 31.90
C ALA A 144 11.76 -7.14 33.13
N LYS A 145 12.05 -7.91 34.19
CA LYS A 145 11.38 -7.80 35.50
C LYS A 145 11.65 -6.46 36.20
#